data_AF-A0A0C3PD60-F1
#
_entry.id   AF-A0A0C3PD60-F1
#
_cell.length_a   1.000
_cell.length_b   1.000
_cell.length_c   1.000
_cell.angle_alpha   90.00
_cell.angle_beta   90.00
_cell.angle_gamma   90.00
#
_symmetry.space_group_name_H-M   'P 1'
#
loop_
_entity.id
_entity.type
_entity.pdbx_description
1 polymer ?
#
loop_
_entity_poly.entity_id
_entity_poly.type
_entity_poly.pdbx_seq_one_letter_code
_entity_poly.pdbx_strand_id
1 'polypeptide(L)'
;QNNPKAKVDSVGEKGALQLFQELNVTSHSLPGSNGYKLCWHNEIQSLTWCLGMPAFFLTLNPHDVTNVLIAHYRGMDVSQWHQLSAYEHAVFVASHAGAAAKAFDVIIHGFIDIIIKFNKGVGLFGKCTGYYGTVEAQG
;
A
#
# COMPACT_ATOMS: atom_id res chain seq x y z
N GLN A 1 11.72 18.89 -22.29
CA GLN A 1 10.66 18.83 -23.31
C GLN A 1 10.49 17.37 -23.73
N ASN A 2 9.40 16.70 -23.34
CA ASN A 2 9.15 15.31 -23.73
C ASN A 2 8.41 15.29 -25.07
N ASN A 3 9.07 14.83 -26.13
CA ASN A 3 8.46 14.61 -27.43
C ASN A 3 7.93 13.17 -27.52
N PRO A 4 6.60 12.93 -27.56
CA PRO A 4 6.02 11.59 -27.63
C PRO A 4 6.28 10.85 -28.97
N LYS A 5 6.97 11.48 -29.92
CA LYS A 5 7.35 10.90 -31.23
C LYS A 5 8.86 10.67 -31.39
N ALA A 6 9.64 10.75 -30.31
CA ALA A 6 11.08 10.52 -30.39
C ALA A 6 11.37 9.10 -30.91
N LYS A 7 12.09 9.00 -32.03
CA LYS A 7 12.56 7.72 -32.59
C LYS A 7 13.90 7.37 -31.96
N VAL A 8 14.05 6.09 -31.66
CA VAL A 8 15.22 5.48 -31.04
C VAL A 8 16.25 5.24 -32.14
N ASP A 9 17.25 6.12 -32.26
CA ASP A 9 18.15 6.14 -33.43
C ASP A 9 19.51 5.50 -33.13
N SER A 10 19.97 5.51 -31.88
CA SER A 10 21.25 4.90 -31.49
C SER A 10 21.12 3.40 -31.20
N VAL A 11 22.15 2.62 -31.57
CA VAL A 11 22.26 1.18 -31.22
C VAL A 11 22.16 0.97 -29.71
N GLY A 12 22.73 1.87 -28.91
CA GLY A 12 22.66 1.81 -27.45
C GLY A 12 21.25 2.06 -26.92
N GLU A 13 20.51 2.98 -27.51
CA GLU A 13 19.12 3.26 -27.11
C GLU A 13 18.20 2.10 -27.49
N LYS A 14 18.40 1.46 -28.65
CA LYS A 14 17.65 0.26 -29.05
C LYS A 14 17.91 -0.91 -28.12
N GLY A 15 19.16 -1.13 -27.73
CA GLY A 15 19.53 -2.16 -26.76
C GLY A 15 18.93 -1.90 -25.37
N ALA A 16 18.98 -0.65 -24.90
CA ALA A 16 18.33 -0.27 -23.65
C ALA A 16 16.81 -0.48 -23.70
N LEU A 17 16.15 -0.13 -24.81
CA LEU A 17 14.70 -0.30 -24.98
C LEU A 17 14.31 -1.79 -24.99
N GLN A 18 15.08 -2.64 -25.67
CA GLN A 18 14.88 -4.09 -25.67
C GLN A 18 15.02 -4.67 -24.28
N LEU A 19 16.07 -4.29 -23.54
CA LEU A 19 16.25 -4.70 -22.15
C LEU A 19 15.07 -4.25 -21.27
N PHE A 20 14.59 -3.00 -21.43
CA PHE A 20 13.41 -2.53 -20.71
C PHE A 20 12.14 -3.31 -21.07
N GLN A 21 11.97 -3.72 -22.33
CA GLN A 21 10.83 -4.54 -22.75
C GLN A 21 10.90 -5.95 -22.15
N GLU A 22 12.08 -6.58 -22.15
CA GLU A 22 12.30 -7.90 -21.53
C GLU A 22 12.11 -7.85 -20.01
N LEU A 23 12.60 -6.79 -19.35
CA LEU A 23 12.35 -6.55 -17.93
C LEU A 23 10.87 -6.26 -17.66
N ASN A 24 10.17 -5.52 -18.52
CA ASN A 24 8.73 -5.29 -18.35
C ASN A 24 7.90 -6.58 -18.43
N VAL A 25 8.28 -7.52 -19.31
CA VAL A 25 7.62 -8.84 -19.42
C VAL A 25 7.80 -9.67 -18.13
N THR A 26 8.95 -9.58 -17.48
CA THR A 26 9.27 -10.36 -16.27
C THR A 26 8.89 -9.66 -14.97
N SER A 27 8.69 -8.34 -14.98
CA SER A 27 8.56 -7.51 -13.77
C SER A 27 7.13 -7.31 -13.26
N HIS A 28 6.12 -8.02 -13.77
CA HIS A 28 4.74 -7.92 -13.26
C HIS A 28 4.65 -8.16 -11.74
N SER A 29 5.56 -8.97 -11.18
CA SER A 29 5.65 -9.27 -9.75
C SER A 29 6.64 -8.38 -8.98
N LEU A 30 7.37 -7.48 -9.65
CA LEU A 30 8.33 -6.59 -9.01
C LEU A 30 7.60 -5.33 -8.53
N PRO A 31 7.52 -5.08 -7.21
CA PRO A 31 6.90 -3.88 -6.68
C PRO A 31 7.51 -2.62 -7.30
N GLY A 32 6.67 -1.69 -7.75
CA GLY A 32 7.10 -0.42 -8.35
C GLY A 32 7.41 -0.46 -9.85
N SER A 33 7.44 -1.64 -10.49
CA SER A 33 7.61 -1.75 -11.94
C SER A 33 6.40 -1.20 -12.73
N ASN A 34 6.60 -0.94 -14.02
CA ASN A 34 5.49 -0.57 -14.91
C ASN A 34 4.48 -1.71 -15.07
N GLY A 35 4.94 -2.96 -15.08
CA GLY A 35 4.07 -4.14 -15.12
C GLY A 35 3.18 -4.24 -13.88
N TYR A 36 3.73 -3.94 -12.70
CA TYR A 36 3.00 -3.92 -11.43
C TYR A 36 1.90 -2.86 -11.41
N LYS A 37 2.23 -1.63 -11.87
CA LYS A 37 1.24 -0.54 -12.00
C LYS A 37 0.12 -0.88 -12.98
N LEU A 38 0.47 -1.51 -14.12
CA LEU A 38 -0.52 -1.95 -15.09
C LEU A 38 -1.44 -3.04 -14.52
N CYS A 39 -0.91 -3.96 -13.72
CA CYS A 39 -1.69 -4.98 -13.04
C CYS A 39 -2.75 -4.35 -12.12
N TRP A 40 -2.34 -3.45 -11.23
CA TRP A 40 -3.26 -2.71 -10.35
C TRP A 40 -4.33 -1.93 -11.12
N HIS A 41 -3.95 -1.32 -12.24
CA HIS A 41 -4.92 -0.61 -13.08
C HIS A 41 -5.96 -1.56 -13.67
N ASN A 42 -5.53 -2.72 -14.17
CA ASN A 42 -6.42 -3.74 -14.70
C ASN A 42 -7.32 -4.33 -13.60
N GLU A 43 -6.81 -4.52 -12.39
CA GLU A 43 -7.61 -4.98 -11.23
C GLU A 43 -8.73 -3.98 -10.90
N ILE A 44 -8.41 -2.69 -10.75
CA ILE A 44 -9.40 -1.64 -10.48
C ILE A 44 -10.43 -1.53 -11.62
N GLN A 45 -9.97 -1.60 -12.88
CA GLN A 45 -10.88 -1.61 -14.02
C GLN A 45 -11.82 -2.81 -13.96
N SER A 46 -11.31 -4.03 -13.73
CA SER A 46 -12.11 -5.25 -13.65
C SER A 46 -13.18 -5.16 -12.55
N LEU A 47 -12.83 -4.61 -11.38
CA LEU A 47 -13.78 -4.37 -10.30
C LEU A 47 -14.84 -3.35 -10.67
N THR A 48 -14.46 -2.29 -11.39
CA THR A 48 -15.40 -1.27 -11.87
C THR A 48 -16.39 -1.85 -12.88
N TRP A 49 -15.92 -2.73 -13.77
CA TRP A 49 -16.77 -3.45 -14.71
C TRP A 49 -17.73 -4.41 -14.01
N CYS A 50 -17.27 -5.13 -12.97
CA CYS A 50 -18.07 -6.13 -12.27
C CYS A 50 -19.03 -5.55 -11.22
N LEU A 51 -18.63 -4.50 -10.50
CA LEU A 51 -19.35 -3.96 -9.34
C LEU A 51 -19.92 -2.55 -9.58
N GLY A 52 -19.60 -1.94 -10.71
CA GLY A 52 -19.93 -0.54 -11.00
C GLY A 52 -18.90 0.44 -10.45
N MET A 53 -19.22 1.73 -10.53
CA MET A 53 -18.32 2.80 -10.11
C MET A 53 -18.12 2.81 -8.59
N PRO A 54 -16.89 3.01 -8.08
CA PRO A 54 -16.67 3.16 -6.65
C PRO A 54 -17.45 4.34 -6.07
N ALA A 55 -18.15 4.10 -4.95
CA ALA A 55 -18.87 5.15 -4.24
C ALA A 55 -17.93 6.05 -3.41
N PHE A 56 -16.80 5.50 -2.95
CA PHE A 56 -15.85 6.19 -2.07
C PHE A 56 -14.40 5.89 -2.48
N PHE A 57 -13.54 6.88 -2.28
CA PHE A 57 -12.09 6.75 -2.30
C PHE A 57 -11.57 7.18 -0.93
N LEU A 58 -10.87 6.28 -0.24
CA LEU A 58 -10.43 6.48 1.14
C LEU A 58 -8.91 6.30 1.22
N THR A 59 -8.25 7.26 1.86
CA THR A 59 -6.83 7.15 2.23
C THR A 59 -6.73 6.99 3.74
N LEU A 60 -6.23 5.83 4.18
CA LEU A 60 -5.99 5.56 5.59
C LEU A 60 -4.51 5.82 5.88
N ASN A 61 -4.25 6.76 6.78
CA ASN A 61 -2.91 7.04 7.29
C ASN A 61 -2.87 6.73 8.80
N PRO A 62 -2.82 5.45 9.19
CA PRO A 62 -2.71 5.08 10.59
C PRO A 62 -1.37 5.60 11.11
N HIS A 63 -1.41 6.24 12.26
CA HIS A 63 -0.21 6.75 12.88
C HIS A 63 0.71 5.58 13.29
N ASP A 64 1.97 5.63 12.87
CA ASP A 64 2.93 4.52 12.89
C ASP A 64 4.08 4.73 13.87
N VAL A 65 4.35 5.97 14.31
CA VAL A 65 5.43 6.28 15.24
C VAL A 65 5.03 6.05 16.69
N THR A 66 3.89 6.61 17.13
CA THR A 66 3.47 6.58 18.55
C THR A 66 2.47 5.45 18.88
N ASN A 67 2.30 4.49 17.96
CA ASN A 67 1.30 3.43 18.09
C ASN A 67 1.65 2.40 19.17
N VAL A 68 0.83 2.34 20.22
CA VAL A 68 0.97 1.41 21.36
C VAL A 68 0.99 -0.06 20.95
N LEU A 69 0.36 -0.44 19.83
CA LEU A 69 0.40 -1.84 19.36
C LEU A 69 1.84 -2.29 19.04
N ILE A 70 2.71 -1.37 18.65
CA ILE A 70 4.13 -1.66 18.39
C ILE A 70 4.83 -2.07 19.68
N ALA A 71 4.60 -1.32 20.77
CA ALA A 71 5.09 -1.66 22.10
C ALA A 71 4.57 -3.04 22.55
N HIS A 72 3.27 -3.28 22.37
CA HIS A 72 2.64 -4.56 22.72
C HIS A 72 3.31 -5.75 22.01
N TYR A 73 3.54 -5.65 20.70
CA TYR A 73 4.22 -6.71 19.93
C TYR A 73 5.68 -6.94 20.31
N ARG A 74 6.29 -6.00 21.03
CA ARG A 74 7.66 -6.11 21.56
C ARG A 74 7.71 -6.41 23.05
N GLY A 75 6.55 -6.62 23.69
CA GLY A 75 6.47 -6.89 25.12
C GLY A 75 6.86 -5.69 26.00
N MET A 76 6.81 -4.47 25.45
CA MET A 76 7.03 -3.24 26.23
C MET A 76 5.73 -2.84 26.93
N ASP A 77 5.86 -2.46 28.20
CA ASP A 77 4.73 -1.95 28.96
C ASP A 77 4.21 -0.62 28.41
N VAL A 78 2.90 -0.42 28.47
CA VAL A 78 2.24 0.77 27.91
C VAL A 78 2.66 2.04 28.65
N SER A 79 2.87 1.97 29.97
CA SER A 79 3.33 3.13 30.75
C SER A 79 4.75 3.55 30.36
N GLN A 80 5.62 2.58 30.09
CA GLN A 80 6.98 2.84 29.59
C GLN A 80 6.93 3.43 28.17
N TRP A 81 6.07 2.91 27.29
CA TRP A 81 5.89 3.45 25.95
C TRP A 81 5.51 4.94 25.95
N HIS A 82 4.60 5.34 26.84
CA HIS A 82 4.15 6.73 26.93
C HIS A 82 5.19 7.70 27.51
N GLN A 83 6.26 7.19 28.13
CA GLN A 83 7.35 8.02 28.65
C GLN A 83 8.39 8.36 27.58
N LEU A 84 8.41 7.63 26.47
CA LEU A 84 9.36 7.86 25.39
C LEU A 84 9.04 9.16 24.65
N SER A 85 10.09 9.89 24.29
CA SER A 85 10.01 11.03 23.38
C SER A 85 9.68 10.60 21.95
N ALA A 86 9.27 11.57 21.12
CA ALA A 86 9.01 11.31 19.70
C ALA A 86 10.23 10.74 18.95
N TYR A 87 11.44 11.17 19.33
CA TYR A 87 12.67 10.63 18.76
C TYR A 87 12.90 9.17 19.17
N GLU A 88 12.69 8.84 20.44
CA GLU A 88 12.83 7.47 20.95
C GLU A 88 11.79 6.53 20.33
N HIS A 89 10.55 6.99 20.12
CA HIS A 89 9.55 6.26 19.34
C HIS A 89 10.03 6.00 17.91
N ALA A 90 10.52 7.02 17.22
CA ALA A 90 11.00 6.86 15.84
C ALA A 90 12.16 5.85 15.76
N VAL A 91 13.12 5.92 16.67
CA VAL A 91 14.24 4.96 16.77
C VAL A 91 13.74 3.55 17.08
N PHE A 92 12.78 3.43 18.00
CA PHE A 92 12.21 2.14 18.37
C PHE A 92 11.46 1.48 17.21
N VAL A 93 10.63 2.25 16.49
CA VAL A 93 9.87 1.78 15.33
C VAL A 93 10.82 1.38 14.19
N ALA A 94 11.82 2.20 13.89
CA ALA A 94 12.82 1.91 12.86
C ALA A 94 13.59 0.61 13.16
N SER A 95 13.90 0.36 14.44
CA SER A 95 14.57 -0.87 14.88
C SER A 95 13.66 -2.11 14.87
N HIS A 96 12.34 -1.92 14.72
CA HIS A 96 11.33 -2.97 14.85
C HIS A 96 10.26 -2.91 13.75
N ALA A 97 10.69 -2.74 12.50
CA ALA A 97 9.79 -2.63 11.33
C ALA A 97 8.72 -3.74 11.25
N GLY A 98 9.04 -4.97 11.66
CA GLY A 98 8.07 -6.07 11.69
C GLY A 98 6.93 -5.88 12.70
N ALA A 99 7.18 -5.23 13.84
CA ALA A 99 6.13 -4.88 14.80
C ALA A 99 5.27 -3.72 14.30
N ALA A 100 5.89 -2.73 13.63
CA ALA A 100 5.17 -1.65 12.96
C ALA A 100 4.24 -2.19 11.87
N ALA A 101 4.71 -3.13 11.04
CA ALA A 101 3.89 -3.78 10.02
C ALA A 101 2.69 -4.53 10.62
N LYS A 102 2.87 -5.25 11.74
CA LYS A 102 1.76 -5.92 12.44
C LYS A 102 0.76 -4.93 13.04
N ALA A 103 1.24 -3.82 13.61
CA ALA A 103 0.38 -2.77 14.14
C ALA A 103 -0.46 -2.12 13.03
N PHE A 104 0.16 -1.82 11.89
CA PHE A 104 -0.51 -1.34 10.70
C PHE A 104 -1.59 -2.32 10.24
N ASP A 105 -1.22 -3.61 10.09
CA ASP A 105 -2.12 -4.67 9.64
C ASP A 105 -3.37 -4.79 10.52
N VAL A 106 -3.21 -4.75 11.84
CA VAL A 106 -4.34 -4.78 12.80
C VAL A 106 -5.26 -3.58 12.61
N ILE A 107 -4.72 -2.38 12.39
CA ILE A 107 -5.55 -1.19 12.19
C ILE A 107 -6.34 -1.30 10.88
N ILE A 108 -5.71 -1.73 9.80
CA ILE A 108 -6.38 -1.88 8.50
C ILE A 108 -7.47 -2.96 8.55
N HIS A 109 -7.17 -4.13 9.12
CA HIS A 109 -8.18 -5.17 9.31
C HIS A 109 -9.32 -4.71 10.23
N GLY A 110 -9.00 -4.00 11.32
CA GLY A 110 -10.00 -3.39 12.20
C GLY A 110 -10.92 -2.42 11.46
N PHE A 111 -10.36 -1.58 10.58
CA PHE A 111 -11.16 -0.67 9.74
C PHE A 111 -12.10 -1.43 8.80
N ILE A 112 -11.60 -2.45 8.10
CA ILE A 112 -12.42 -3.26 7.17
C ILE A 112 -13.52 -4.01 7.93
N ASP A 113 -13.19 -4.58 9.09
CA ASP A 113 -14.09 -5.45 9.84
C ASP A 113 -15.15 -4.68 10.63
N ILE A 114 -14.79 -3.53 11.20
CA ILE A 114 -15.65 -2.77 12.11
C ILE A 114 -16.34 -1.61 11.39
N ILE A 115 -15.61 -0.86 10.56
CA ILE A 115 -16.13 0.35 9.91
C ILE A 115 -16.82 -0.01 8.59
N ILE A 116 -16.14 -0.76 7.71
CA ILE A 116 -16.73 -1.17 6.42
C ILE A 116 -17.72 -2.32 6.62
N LYS A 117 -17.40 -3.28 7.51
CA LYS A 117 -18.14 -4.53 7.73
C LYS A 117 -18.34 -5.34 6.45
N PHE A 118 -17.29 -5.43 5.62
CA PHE A 118 -17.36 -6.22 4.38
C PHE A 118 -17.71 -7.68 4.69
N ASN A 119 -18.73 -8.21 4.00
CA ASN A 119 -19.33 -9.53 4.27
C ASN A 119 -19.82 -9.76 5.73
N LYS A 120 -19.98 -8.70 6.53
CA LYS A 120 -20.37 -8.76 7.95
C LYS A 120 -21.62 -7.90 8.26
N GLY A 121 -22.34 -7.46 7.22
CA GLY A 121 -23.58 -6.70 7.33
C GLY A 121 -23.46 -5.28 6.77
N VAL A 122 -24.15 -4.34 7.40
CA VAL A 122 -24.15 -2.92 7.03
C VAL A 122 -23.16 -2.18 7.92
N GLY A 123 -22.14 -1.57 7.31
CA GLY A 123 -21.13 -0.74 7.98
C GLY A 123 -21.49 0.75 7.93
N LEU A 124 -20.53 1.59 8.30
CA LEU A 124 -20.67 3.06 8.33
C LEU A 124 -21.07 3.63 6.97
N PHE A 125 -20.51 3.08 5.89
CA PHE A 125 -20.77 3.53 4.51
C PHE A 125 -21.90 2.75 3.83
N GLY A 126 -22.70 2.00 4.59
CA GLY A 126 -23.75 1.13 4.06
C GLY A 126 -23.28 -0.30 3.79
N LYS A 127 -23.99 -1.02 2.92
CA LYS A 127 -23.64 -2.39 2.51
C LYS A 127 -22.49 -2.37 1.51
N CYS A 128 -21.32 -2.82 1.92
CA CYS A 128 -20.16 -2.95 1.02
C CYS A 128 -20.28 -4.22 0.16
N THR A 129 -20.33 -4.06 -1.16
CA THR A 129 -20.37 -5.18 -2.14
C THR A 129 -18.97 -5.59 -2.62
N GLY A 130 -17.98 -4.73 -2.43
CA GLY A 130 -16.58 -5.00 -2.71
C GLY A 130 -15.71 -3.83 -2.28
N TYR A 131 -14.41 -4.10 -2.08
CA TYR A 131 -13.41 -3.08 -1.84
C TYR A 131 -12.11 -3.48 -2.55
N TYR A 132 -11.27 -2.49 -2.82
CA TYR A 132 -9.93 -2.66 -3.32
C TYR A 132 -9.01 -1.79 -2.46
N GLY A 133 -7.87 -2.33 -2.06
CA GLY A 133 -6.94 -1.64 -1.17
C GLY A 133 -5.50 -1.91 -1.58
N THR A 134 -4.70 -0.85 -1.60
CA THR A 134 -3.25 -0.90 -1.87
C THR A 134 -2.53 -0.12 -0.79
N VAL A 135 -1.32 -0.55 -0.46
CA VAL A 135 -0.41 0.21 0.41
C VAL A 135 0.50 1.03 -0.50
N GLU A 136 0.63 2.32 -0.22
CA GLU A 136 1.61 3.15 -0.89
C GLU A 136 3.01 2.77 -0.39
N ALA A 137 3.81 2.15 -1.27
CA ALA A 137 5.22 1.94 -0.98
C ALA A 137 5.96 3.25 -1.22
N GLN A 138 6.48 3.85 -0.15
CA GLN A 138 7.47 4.93 -0.29
C GLN A 138 8.79 4.30 -0.73
N GLY A 139 9.13 4.47 -2.01
CA GLY A 139 10.38 4.04 -2.63
C GLY A 139 11.13 5.22 -3.23
#